data_AF-A0A7C5N3U3-F1
#
_entry.id   AF-A0A7C5N3U3-F1
#
_cell.length_a   1.000
_cell.length_b   1.000
_cell.length_c   1.000
_cell.angle_alpha   90.00
_cell.angle_beta   90.00
_cell.angle_gamma   90.00
#
_symmetry.space_group_name_H-M   'P 1'
#
loop_
_entity.id
_entity.type
_entity.pdbx_description
1 polymer ?
#
loop_
_entity_poly.entity_id
_entity_poly.type
_entity_poly.pdbx_seq_one_letter_code
_entity_poly.pdbx_strand_id
1 'polypeptide(L)'
;MSAAEQLALFEFRPVPAPSTRADEIEERARIFVKKNPEVWRLFVRFTHELIRAGRANYSARAVLHRIRWHAAIQTEGDDYKINDHVTPVFARWFHEAYPEHAGFFRTRERTSSQSRPRGQS
;
A
#
# COMPACT_ATOMS: atom_id res chain seq x y z
N MET A 1 -1.72 8.46 -17.32
CA MET A 1 -2.74 7.64 -16.63
C MET A 1 -3.61 8.55 -15.79
N SER A 2 -4.91 8.57 -16.03
CA SER A 2 -5.93 9.26 -15.25
C SER A 2 -6.18 8.54 -13.91
N ALA A 3 -6.82 9.23 -12.96
CA ALA A 3 -7.20 8.63 -11.68
C ALA A 3 -8.13 7.41 -11.85
N ALA A 4 -8.96 7.40 -12.91
CA ALA A 4 -9.81 6.27 -13.25
C ALA A 4 -9.02 5.07 -13.78
N GLU A 5 -7.99 5.31 -14.62
CA GLU A 5 -7.09 4.26 -15.11
C GLU A 5 -6.23 3.67 -13.98
N GLN A 6 -5.81 4.50 -13.02
CA GLN A 6 -5.10 4.03 -11.82
C GLN A 6 -5.99 3.17 -10.91
N LEU A 7 -7.29 3.49 -10.82
CA LEU A 7 -8.24 2.70 -10.03
C LEU A 7 -8.59 1.39 -10.75
N ALA A 8 -8.71 1.42 -12.08
CA ALA A 8 -8.93 0.23 -12.90
C ALA A 8 -7.78 -0.78 -12.80
N LEU A 9 -6.54 -0.32 -12.53
CA LEU A 9 -5.41 -1.19 -12.20
C LEU A 9 -5.68 -2.09 -10.99
N PHE A 10 -6.49 -1.62 -10.03
CA PHE A 10 -6.90 -2.39 -8.85
C PHE A 10 -8.11 -3.28 -9.09
N GLU A 11 -8.91 -3.03 -10.12
CA GLU A 11 -10.13 -3.79 -10.38
C GLU A 11 -9.86 -5.19 -10.95
N PHE A 12 -8.71 -5.42 -11.61
CA PHE A 12 -8.54 -6.61 -12.46
C PHE A 12 -7.54 -7.67 -11.98
N ARG A 13 -6.82 -7.49 -10.87
CA ARG A 13 -5.92 -8.56 -10.39
C ARG A 13 -6.62 -9.38 -9.31
N PRO A 14 -7.08 -10.62 -9.55
CA PRO A 14 -7.50 -11.49 -8.46
C PRO A 14 -6.32 -11.70 -7.51
N VAL A 15 -6.50 -11.45 -6.20
CA VAL A 15 -5.56 -11.98 -5.20
C VAL A 15 -5.71 -13.50 -5.29
N PRO A 16 -4.64 -14.28 -5.56
CA PRO A 16 -4.74 -15.73 -5.40
C PRO A 16 -5.20 -16.01 -3.95
N ALA A 17 -6.06 -17.01 -3.74
CA ALA A 17 -6.64 -17.29 -2.42
C ALA A 17 -5.56 -17.18 -1.31
N PRO A 18 -5.80 -16.39 -0.24
CA PRO A 18 -4.75 -16.00 0.70
C PRO A 18 -4.09 -17.24 1.30
N SER A 19 -2.85 -17.50 0.90
CA SER A 19 -2.10 -18.68 1.32
C SER A 19 -1.00 -18.31 2.31
N THR A 20 -0.68 -17.02 2.38
CA THR A 20 0.33 -16.43 3.25
C THR A 20 -0.19 -15.19 3.96
N ARG A 21 0.47 -14.83 5.07
CA ARG A 21 0.23 -13.57 5.78
C ARG A 21 0.40 -12.34 4.90
N ALA A 22 1.24 -12.40 3.86
CA ALA A 22 1.43 -11.29 2.93
C ALA A 22 0.18 -11.06 2.08
N ASP A 23 -0.46 -12.14 1.63
CA ASP A 23 -1.70 -12.10 0.84
C ASP A 23 -2.85 -11.54 1.68
N GLU A 24 -2.98 -11.96 2.94
CA GLU A 24 -3.98 -11.43 3.88
C GLU A 24 -3.81 -9.91 4.09
N ILE A 25 -2.57 -9.44 4.17
CA ILE A 25 -2.27 -8.00 4.33
C ILE A 25 -2.61 -7.24 3.04
N GLU A 26 -2.33 -7.82 1.87
CA GLU A 26 -2.67 -7.20 0.59
C GLU A 26 -4.19 -7.09 0.40
N GLU A 27 -4.94 -8.14 0.72
CA GLU A 27 -6.41 -8.11 0.63
C GLU A 27 -7.01 -7.04 1.55
N ARG A 28 -6.53 -6.95 2.80
CA ARG A 28 -6.96 -5.88 3.72
C ARG A 28 -6.65 -4.49 3.18
N ALA A 29 -5.48 -4.30 2.56
CA ALA A 29 -5.13 -3.02 1.94
C ALA A 29 -6.07 -2.69 0.78
N ARG A 30 -6.49 -3.67 -0.02
CA ARG A 30 -7.43 -3.47 -1.13
C ARG A 30 -8.82 -3.09 -0.64
N ILE A 31 -9.35 -3.82 0.34
CA ILE A 31 -10.63 -3.49 0.97
C ILE A 31 -10.59 -2.07 1.53
N PHE A 32 -9.48 -1.68 2.15
CA PHE A 32 -9.29 -0.34 2.69
C PHE A 32 -9.29 0.74 1.60
N VAL A 33 -8.54 0.55 0.51
CA VAL A 33 -8.50 1.50 -0.62
C VAL A 33 -9.84 1.56 -1.35
N LYS A 34 -10.55 0.43 -1.49
CA LYS A 34 -11.88 0.39 -2.09
C LYS A 34 -12.89 1.22 -1.29
N LYS A 35 -12.81 1.18 0.04
CA LYS A 35 -13.62 2.04 0.93
C LYS A 35 -13.16 3.50 0.94
N ASN A 36 -11.87 3.74 0.70
CA ASN A 36 -11.25 5.06 0.77
C ASN A 36 -10.37 5.35 -0.46
N PRO A 37 -10.96 5.49 -1.66
CA PRO A 37 -10.20 5.64 -2.91
C PRO A 37 -9.31 6.89 -2.91
N GLU A 38 -9.72 7.91 -2.14
CA GLU A 38 -8.96 9.14 -1.93
C GLU A 38 -7.56 8.89 -1.34
N VAL A 39 -7.40 7.85 -0.51
CA VAL A 39 -6.11 7.54 0.12
C VAL A 39 -5.08 7.15 -0.94
N TRP A 40 -5.46 6.30 -1.88
CA TRP A 40 -4.56 5.90 -2.96
C TRP A 40 -4.22 7.11 -3.85
N ARG A 41 -5.22 7.92 -4.19
CA ARG A 41 -5.04 9.15 -4.98
C ARG A 41 -4.04 10.12 -4.32
N LEU A 42 -4.21 10.38 -3.03
CA LEU A 42 -3.32 11.24 -2.26
C LEU A 42 -1.92 10.62 -2.11
N PHE A 43 -1.82 9.30 -1.95
CA PHE A 43 -0.54 8.60 -1.90
C PHE A 43 0.27 8.80 -3.17
N VAL A 44 -0.33 8.54 -4.32
CA VAL A 44 0.31 8.76 -5.63
C VAL A 44 0.69 10.23 -5.80
N ARG A 45 -0.24 11.15 -5.51
CA ARG A 45 0.01 12.59 -5.61
C ARG A 45 1.21 13.04 -4.77
N PHE A 46 1.20 12.73 -3.47
CA PHE A 46 2.29 13.14 -2.56
C PHE A 46 3.61 12.50 -2.92
N THR A 47 3.59 11.28 -3.46
CA THR A 47 4.80 10.61 -3.92
C THR A 47 5.41 11.36 -5.11
N HIS A 48 4.61 11.71 -6.11
CA HIS A 48 5.08 12.53 -7.23
C HIS A 48 5.49 13.95 -6.81
N GLU A 49 4.84 14.55 -5.81
CA GLU A 49 5.32 15.82 -5.22
C GLU A 49 6.74 15.68 -4.66
N LEU A 50 7.02 14.60 -3.92
CA LEU A 50 8.35 14.33 -3.35
C LEU A 50 9.41 14.05 -4.43
N ILE A 51 9.04 13.31 -5.48
CA ILE A 51 9.92 13.05 -6.63
C ILE A 51 10.25 14.36 -7.36
N ARG A 52 9.24 15.18 -7.64
CA ARG A 52 9.43 16.51 -8.27
C ARG A 52 10.24 17.46 -7.39
N ALA A 53 10.18 17.30 -6.07
CA ALA A 53 11.03 18.03 -5.13
C ALA A 53 12.49 17.53 -5.09
N GLY A 54 12.88 16.58 -5.95
CA GLY A 54 14.25 16.09 -6.06
C GLY A 54 14.65 15.08 -4.97
N ARG A 55 13.69 14.46 -4.27
CA ARG A 55 14.00 13.40 -3.31
C ARG A 55 14.44 12.14 -4.06
N ALA A 56 15.61 11.60 -3.71
CA ALA A 56 16.09 10.34 -4.27
C ALA A 56 15.40 9.11 -3.66
N ASN A 57 14.90 9.21 -2.43
CA ASN A 57 14.14 8.16 -1.76
C ASN A 57 13.28 8.73 -0.64
N TYR A 58 12.24 7.99 -0.26
CA TYR A 58 11.36 8.37 0.84
C TYR A 58 10.72 7.16 1.52
N SER A 59 10.11 7.39 2.69
CA SER A 59 9.39 6.36 3.44
C SER A 59 7.92 6.36 3.05
N ALA A 60 7.40 5.22 2.58
CA ALA A 60 5.96 5.05 2.32
C ALA A 60 5.13 5.28 3.59
N ARG A 61 5.68 4.94 4.76
CA ARG A 61 5.06 5.23 6.07
C ARG A 61 4.86 6.73 6.27
N ALA A 62 5.85 7.54 5.94
CA ALA A 62 5.77 8.99 6.09
C ALA A 62 4.70 9.60 5.18
N VAL A 63 4.59 9.09 3.93
CA VAL A 63 3.51 9.51 3.01
C VAL A 63 2.15 9.15 3.57
N LEU A 64 1.94 7.90 4.01
CA LEU A 64 0.68 7.46 4.63
C LEU A 64 0.34 8.25 5.89
N HIS A 65 1.34 8.57 6.72
CA HIS A 65 1.14 9.39 7.91
C HIS A 65 0.66 10.79 7.54
N ARG A 66 1.25 11.41 6.51
CA ARG A 66 0.79 12.71 5.96
C ARG A 66 -0.66 12.64 5.45
N ILE A 67 -1.04 11.56 4.78
CA ILE A 67 -2.42 11.37 4.29
C ILE A 67 -3.39 11.26 5.46
N ARG A 68 -3.02 10.52 6.52
CA ARG A 68 -3.86 10.38 7.73
C ARG A 68 -4.23 11.75 8.32
N TRP A 69 -3.29 12.70 8.33
CA TRP A 69 -3.56 14.07 8.79
C TRP A 69 -4.43 14.86 7.81
N HIS A 70 -4.20 14.72 6.51
CA HIS A 70 -4.91 15.52 5.49
C HIS A 70 -6.32 15.04 5.17
N ALA A 71 -6.55 13.73 5.14
CA ALA A 71 -7.81 13.17 4.66
C ALA A 71 -8.87 13.00 5.76
N ALA A 72 -8.61 13.50 6.98
CA ALA A 72 -9.47 13.31 8.16
C ALA A 72 -10.02 11.88 8.21
N ILE A 73 -9.15 10.88 7.95
CA ILE A 73 -9.55 9.48 7.91
C ILE A 73 -10.04 9.13 9.31
N GLN A 74 -11.35 9.23 9.51
CA GLN A 74 -11.99 8.82 10.73
C GLN A 74 -11.89 7.31 10.77
N THR A 75 -10.94 6.81 11.55
CA THR A 75 -10.95 5.43 12.04
C THR A 75 -12.02 5.29 13.11
N GLU A 76 -13.25 5.74 12.84
CA GLU A 76 -14.42 5.48 13.68
C GLU A 76 -14.95 4.10 13.27
N GLY A 77 -14.63 3.12 14.10
CA GLY A 77 -14.88 1.70 13.84
C GLY A 77 -13.62 0.90 14.14
N ASP A 78 -13.62 0.23 15.28
CA ASP A 78 -12.53 -0.58 15.85
C ASP A 78 -12.00 -1.70 14.91
N ASP A 79 -12.65 -1.93 13.77
CA ASP A 79 -12.39 -3.10 12.92
C ASP A 79 -11.31 -2.92 11.85
N TYR A 80 -10.83 -1.69 11.58
CA TYR A 80 -9.84 -1.47 10.50
C TYR A 80 -8.79 -0.40 10.87
N LYS A 81 -8.09 -0.63 11.98
CA LYS A 81 -6.86 0.11 12.28
C LYS A 81 -5.86 -0.11 11.14
N ILE A 82 -5.52 0.95 10.39
CA ILE A 82 -4.35 0.97 9.50
C ILE A 82 -3.16 0.60 10.37
N ASN A 83 -2.78 -0.67 10.35
CA ASN A 83 -1.61 -1.16 11.05
C ASN A 83 -0.41 -1.02 10.12
N ASP A 84 0.78 -0.85 10.70
CA ASP A 84 2.06 -0.65 10.02
C ASP A 84 2.32 -1.65 8.88
N HIS A 85 1.66 -2.81 8.92
CA HIS A 85 1.70 -3.88 7.95
C HIS A 85 1.21 -3.51 6.53
N VAL A 86 0.31 -2.54 6.33
CA VAL A 86 -0.16 -2.20 4.97
C VAL A 86 0.82 -1.30 4.21
N THR A 87 1.72 -0.60 4.92
CA THR A 87 2.73 0.28 4.33
C THR A 87 3.53 -0.35 3.18
N PRO A 88 4.12 -1.55 3.31
CA PRO A 88 4.85 -2.20 2.22
C PRO A 88 3.96 -2.50 1.01
N VAL A 89 2.66 -2.73 1.19
CA VAL A 89 1.73 -2.99 0.08
C VAL A 89 1.60 -1.74 -0.80
N PHE A 90 1.41 -0.56 -0.21
CA PHE A 90 1.33 0.71 -0.94
C PHE A 90 2.61 1.01 -1.73
N ALA A 91 3.77 0.74 -1.12
CA ALA A 91 5.05 0.91 -1.79
C ALA A 91 5.18 -0.01 -3.01
N ARG A 92 4.82 -1.30 -2.86
CA ARG A 92 4.84 -2.27 -3.97
C ARG A 92 3.90 -1.87 -5.10
N TRP A 93 2.65 -1.51 -4.78
CA TRP A 93 1.70 -1.05 -5.80
C TRP A 93 2.19 0.19 -6.54
N PHE A 94 2.86 1.11 -5.86
CA PHE A 94 3.43 2.27 -6.53
C PHE A 94 4.57 1.88 -7.46
N HIS A 95 5.46 0.97 -7.05
CA HIS A 95 6.52 0.47 -7.94
C HIS A 95 5.99 -0.33 -9.14
N GLU A 96 4.90 -1.08 -8.95
CA GLU A 96 4.22 -1.79 -10.05
C GLU A 96 3.55 -0.81 -11.02
N ALA A 97 2.89 0.23 -10.51
CA ALA A 97 2.21 1.25 -11.33
C ALA A 97 3.18 2.23 -12.00
N TYR A 98 4.34 2.47 -11.39
CA TYR A 98 5.38 3.40 -11.83
C TYR A 98 6.77 2.73 -11.80
N PRO A 99 7.06 1.82 -12.75
CA PRO A 99 8.34 1.14 -12.82
C PRO A 99 9.53 2.10 -12.96
N GLU A 100 9.34 3.28 -13.55
CA GLU A 100 10.34 4.35 -13.67
C GLU A 100 10.78 4.93 -12.31
N HIS A 101 10.02 4.67 -11.25
CA HIS A 101 10.30 5.09 -9.89
C HIS A 101 10.57 3.90 -8.96
N ALA A 102 10.87 2.73 -9.53
CA ALA A 102 11.32 1.56 -8.77
C ALA A 102 12.51 1.94 -7.86
N GLY A 103 12.42 1.56 -6.59
CA GLY A 103 13.44 1.90 -5.58
C GLY A 103 13.24 3.24 -4.87
N PHE A 104 12.26 4.08 -5.26
CA PHE A 104 11.97 5.33 -4.55
C PHE A 104 11.58 5.08 -3.08
N PHE A 105 10.75 4.07 -2.83
CA PHE A 105 10.42 3.63 -1.49
C PHE A 105 11.42 2.58 -1.02
N ARG A 106 12.11 2.86 0.09
CA ARG A 106 12.95 1.87 0.76
C ARG A 106 12.06 0.93 1.57
N THR A 107 11.52 -0.10 0.92
CA THR A 107 10.92 -1.23 1.63
C THR A 107 12.03 -2.09 2.20
N ARG A 108 12.25 -2.06 3.52
CA ARG A 108 13.03 -3.12 4.16
C ARG A 108 12.26 -4.42 3.94
N GLU A 109 12.83 -5.38 3.22
CA GLU A 109 12.35 -6.76 3.25
C GLU A 109 12.39 -7.22 4.70
N ARG A 110 11.21 -7.53 5.26
CA ARG A 110 11.17 -8.18 6.56
C ARG A 110 11.52 -9.65 6.32
N THR A 111 12.69 -10.06 6.75
CA THR A 111 13.11 -11.47 6.90
C THR A 111 12.24 -12.15 7.96
N SER A 112 10.97 -12.35 7.65
CA SER A 112 10.10 -13.28 8.37
C SER A 112 9.19 -13.95 7.35
N SER A 113 9.79 -14.48 6.28
CA SER A 113 9.29 -15.60 5.49
C SER A 113 9.35 -16.88 6.34
N GLN A 114 8.82 -16.85 7.56
CA GLN A 114 8.57 -18.07 8.32
C GLN A 114 7.21 -18.57 7.84
N SER A 115 7.24 -19.37 6.78
CA SER A 115 6.18 -20.33 6.50
C SER A 115 5.92 -21.09 7.80
N ARG A 116 4.73 -20.90 8.40
CA ARG A 116 4.23 -21.86 9.38
C ARG A 116 4.19 -23.21 8.65
N PRO A 117 4.92 -24.25 9.07
CA PRO A 117 4.74 -25.56 8.49
C PRO A 117 3.27 -25.94 8.68
N ARG A 118 2.57 -26.18 7.57
CA ARG A 118 1.29 -26.88 7.61
C ARG A 118 1.61 -28.32 8.02
N GLY A 119 1.31 -28.66 9.27
CA GLY A 119 1.13 -30.04 9.71
C GLY A 119 2.10 -30.54 10.79
N GLN A 120 1.47 -31.13 11.82
CA GLN A 120 1.88 -32.21 12.74
C GLN A 120 1.43 -31.79 14.16
N SER A 121 0.48 -32.43 14.83
CA SER A 121 -0.29 -33.66 14.60
C SER A 121 -1.61 -33.57 15.38
#